data_AF-A0A5K1A4G7-F1
#
_entry.id   AF-A0A5K1A4G7-F1
#
_cell.length_a   1.000
_cell.length_b   1.000
_cell.length_c   1.000
_cell.angle_alpha   90.00
_cell.angle_beta   90.00
_cell.angle_gamma   90.00
#
_symmetry.space_group_name_H-M   'P 1'
#
loop_
_entity.id
_entity.type
_entity.pdbx_description
1 polymer ?
#
loop_
_entity_poly.entity_id
_entity_poly.type
_entity_poly.pdbx_seq_one_letter_code
_entity_poly.pdbx_strand_id
1 'polypeptide(L)'
;SMPQEVLDTHELQMITLDYRRECQRDDKVDSLTSLEYGESEADPSSLSADAFANGSATGANEHQDNFQFLHFLRLSREGLEINRGRTEWRRKPAS
;
A
#
# COMPACT_ATOMS: atom_id res chain seq x y z
N SER A 1 1.35 -1.81 8.40
CA SER A 1 0.75 -0.53 8.86
C SER A 1 0.93 0.51 7.76
N MET A 2 0.09 1.54 7.73
CA MET A 2 0.19 2.61 6.72
C MET A 2 1.18 3.71 7.16
N PRO A 3 1.99 4.28 6.25
CA PRO A 3 2.82 5.45 6.55
C PRO A 3 1.98 6.65 6.98
N GLN A 4 2.46 7.42 7.97
CA GLN A 4 1.70 8.56 8.53
C GLN A 4 1.47 9.66 7.48
N GLU A 5 2.44 9.86 6.60
CA GLU A 5 2.39 10.85 5.52
C GLU A 5 1.19 10.60 4.60
N VAL A 6 0.86 9.33 4.33
CA VAL A 6 -0.32 8.93 3.53
C VAL A 6 -1.59 9.29 4.28
N LEU A 7 -1.67 8.99 5.58
CA LEU A 7 -2.85 9.31 6.40
C LEU A 7 -3.09 10.82 6.52
N ASP A 8 -2.03 11.62 6.51
CA ASP A 8 -2.11 13.08 6.62
C ASP A 8 -2.60 13.71 5.31
N THR A 9 -2.14 13.21 4.17
CA THR A 9 -2.34 13.86 2.85
C THR A 9 -3.41 13.20 1.97
N HIS A 10 -3.76 11.94 2.22
CA HIS A 10 -4.68 11.15 1.42
C HIS A 10 -5.83 10.57 2.26
N GLU A 11 -6.93 10.26 1.59
CA GLU A 11 -8.05 9.52 2.16
C GLU A 11 -8.26 8.19 1.41
N LEU A 12 -8.74 7.18 2.14
CA LEU A 12 -9.01 5.86 1.57
C LEU A 12 -10.19 5.97 0.59
N GLN A 13 -9.94 5.59 -0.67
CA GLN A 13 -10.95 5.59 -1.72
C GLN A 13 -11.62 4.22 -1.86
N MET A 14 -10.84 3.14 -1.85
CA MET A 14 -11.33 1.78 -2.00
C MET A 14 -10.51 0.81 -1.15
N ILE A 15 -11.17 -0.23 -0.66
CA ILE A 15 -10.51 -1.41 -0.09
C ILE A 15 -11.15 -2.68 -0.65
N THR A 16 -10.30 -3.63 -1.06
CA THR A 16 -10.69 -4.98 -1.50
C THR A 16 -9.96 -5.99 -0.63
N LEU A 17 -10.67 -6.98 -0.09
CA LEU A 17 -10.10 -7.99 0.81
C LEU A 17 -10.42 -9.41 0.32
N ASP A 18 -9.38 -10.21 0.16
CA ASP A 18 -9.45 -11.63 -0.15
C ASP A 18 -9.16 -12.43 1.13
N TYR A 19 -10.20 -13.03 1.68
CA TYR A 19 -10.11 -13.81 2.91
C TYR A 19 -9.83 -15.29 2.62
N ARG A 20 -8.89 -15.89 3.35
CA ARG A 20 -8.50 -17.30 3.16
C ARG A 20 -8.79 -18.17 4.37
N ARG A 21 -8.65 -17.64 5.59
CA ARG A 21 -8.81 -18.40 6.84
C ARG A 21 -9.04 -17.49 8.03
N GLU A 22 -9.57 -18.08 9.10
CA GLU A 22 -9.69 -17.45 10.41
C GLU A 22 -8.38 -17.52 11.22
N CYS A 23 -8.22 -16.55 12.12
CA CYS A 23 -7.26 -16.62 13.22
C CYS A 23 -8.01 -16.83 14.55
N GLN A 24 -7.33 -17.44 15.50
CA GLN A 24 -7.81 -17.68 16.84
C GLN A 24 -7.33 -16.59 17.81
N ARG A 25 -7.90 -16.56 19.01
CA ARG A 25 -7.64 -15.54 20.04
C ARG A 25 -6.16 -15.31 20.35
N ASP A 26 -5.37 -16.39 20.36
CA ASP A 26 -3.96 -16.36 20.78
C ASP A 26 -2.98 -16.45 19.61
N ASP A 27 -3.49 -16.39 18.37
CA ASP A 27 -2.65 -16.42 17.18
C ASP A 27 -1.83 -15.14 17.08
N LYS A 28 -0.53 -15.31 16.82
CA LYS A 28 0.36 -14.21 16.45
C LYS A 28 0.35 -14.05 14.94
N VAL A 29 0.23 -12.81 14.48
CA VAL A 29 0.12 -12.48 13.06
C VAL A 29 1.19 -11.46 12.66
N ASP A 30 1.73 -11.63 11.45
CA ASP A 30 2.58 -10.63 10.80
C ASP A 30 1.72 -9.82 9.83
N SER A 31 1.79 -8.49 9.95
CA SER A 31 1.19 -7.56 8.99
C SER A 31 2.28 -6.98 8.09
N LEU A 32 2.15 -7.23 6.79
CA LEU A 32 3.05 -6.69 5.77
C LEU A 32 2.26 -5.75 4.85
N THR A 33 2.91 -4.67 4.46
CA THR A 33 2.34 -3.65 3.56
C THR A 33 3.40 -3.29 2.53
N SER A 34 3.04 -3.23 1.25
CA SER A 34 3.91 -2.77 0.17
C SER A 34 3.16 -1.81 -0.75
N LEU A 35 3.87 -0.79 -1.22
CA LEU A 35 3.35 0.11 -2.24
C LEU A 35 3.28 -0.62 -3.59
N GLU A 36 2.18 -0.41 -4.31
CA GLU A 36 1.95 -0.86 -5.67
C GLU A 36 1.80 0.40 -6.53
N TYR A 37 2.74 0.60 -7.44
CA TYR A 37 2.62 1.67 -8.44
C TYR A 37 1.62 1.18 -9.48
N GLY A 38 0.59 1.99 -9.76
CA GLY A 38 -0.31 1.70 -10.87
C GLY A 38 0.51 1.55 -12.16
N GLU A 39 0.17 0.56 -12.98
CA GLU A 39 0.77 0.34 -14.30
C GLU A 39 0.49 1.55 -15.20
N SER A 40 1.24 2.63 -15.02
CA SER A 40 1.42 3.61 -16.07
C SER A 40 2.35 2.94 -17.07
N GLU A 41 1.93 2.90 -18.34
CA GLU A 41 2.70 2.50 -19.53
C GLU A 41 3.96 3.38 -19.73
N ALA A 42 4.82 3.44 -18.72
CA ALA A 42 6.03 4.22 -18.66
C ALA A 42 7.17 3.26 -18.31
N ASP A 43 8.21 3.34 -19.14
CA ASP A 43 9.39 2.49 -19.18
C ASP A 43 9.93 2.09 -17.78
N PRO A 44 10.00 0.76 -17.46
CA PRO A 44 10.49 0.26 -16.18
C PRO A 44 11.96 0.59 -15.89
N SER A 45 12.70 1.17 -16.85
CA SER A 45 14.08 1.63 -16.66
C SER A 45 14.22 3.01 -16.00
N SER A 46 13.11 3.72 -15.74
CA SER A 46 13.14 5.10 -15.21
C SER A 46 12.94 5.24 -13.70
N LEU A 47 12.72 4.14 -12.96
CA LEU A 47 12.32 4.20 -11.54
C LEU A 47 13.43 3.68 -10.62
N SER A 48 14.19 4.60 -10.03
CA SER A 48 15.14 4.28 -8.97
C SER A 48 14.41 3.80 -7.71
N ALA A 49 14.92 2.74 -7.10
CA ALA A 49 14.44 2.14 -5.85
C ALA A 49 14.53 3.07 -4.62
N ASP A 50 15.00 4.31 -4.81
CA ASP A 50 15.33 5.29 -3.78
C ASP A 50 14.23 6.34 -3.57
N ALA A 51 13.09 6.25 -4.25
CA ALA A 51 12.03 7.29 -4.17
C ALA A 51 11.37 7.44 -2.78
N PHE A 52 11.69 6.57 -1.82
CA PHE A 52 11.31 6.74 -0.40
C PHE A 52 12.50 6.88 0.55
N ALA A 53 13.72 7.05 0.02
CA ALA A 53 14.88 7.49 0.77
C ALA A 53 15.23 8.94 0.37
N ASN A 54 14.77 9.88 1.20
CA ASN A 54 15.10 11.30 1.15
C ASN A 54 14.94 12.03 -0.20
N GLY A 55 13.77 12.65 -0.37
CA GLY A 55 13.63 13.90 -1.11
C GLY A 55 14.12 13.90 -2.56
N SER A 56 13.31 13.35 -3.47
CA SER A 56 13.43 13.68 -4.89
C SER A 56 12.10 14.20 -5.41
N ALA A 57 12.08 15.48 -5.76
CA ALA A 57 10.98 16.15 -6.42
C ALA A 57 11.06 15.87 -7.92
N THR A 58 10.20 14.98 -8.44
CA THR A 58 9.84 14.98 -9.86
C THR A 58 8.32 15.00 -9.95
N GLY A 59 7.77 16.20 -10.08
CA GLY A 59 6.37 16.37 -10.46
C GLY A 59 6.18 16.02 -11.92
N ALA A 60 5.20 15.15 -12.23
CA ALA A 60 4.49 15.17 -13.51
C ALA A 60 3.24 14.26 -13.49
N ASN A 61 2.10 14.89 -13.19
CA ASN A 61 0.71 14.55 -13.56
C ASN A 61 -0.21 14.20 -12.39
N GLU A 62 -1.37 14.83 -12.36
CA GLU A 62 -2.47 14.67 -11.38
C GLU A 62 -3.02 13.23 -11.28
N HIS A 63 -2.58 12.31 -12.15
CA HIS A 63 -2.81 10.86 -12.03
C HIS A 63 -1.81 10.14 -11.11
N GLN A 64 -0.69 10.77 -10.77
CA GLN A 64 0.38 10.21 -9.93
C GLN A 64 0.17 10.41 -8.43
N ASP A 65 -0.91 11.08 -8.01
CA ASP A 65 -1.22 11.31 -6.60
C ASP A 65 -2.12 10.24 -5.99
N ASN A 66 -2.49 9.23 -6.78
CA ASN A 66 -3.21 8.07 -6.29
C ASN A 66 -2.25 6.90 -6.13
N PHE A 67 -2.21 6.33 -4.94
CA PHE A 67 -1.32 5.21 -4.63
C PHE A 67 -2.13 4.01 -4.17
N GLN A 68 -1.65 2.83 -4.55
CA GLN A 68 -2.23 1.57 -4.14
C GLN A 68 -1.28 0.87 -3.16
N PHE A 69 -1.84 0.21 -2.15
CA PHE A 69 -1.07 -0.60 -1.23
C PHE A 69 -1.61 -2.01 -1.22
N LEU A 70 -0.70 -2.96 -1.33
CA LEU A 70 -0.94 -4.36 -1.05
C LEU A 70 -0.72 -4.63 0.43
N HIS A 71 -1.67 -5.33 1.01
CA HIS A 71 -1.68 -5.77 2.39
C HIS A 71 -1.65 -7.28 2.42
N PHE A 72 -0.84 -7.82 3.31
CA PHE A 72 -0.74 -9.25 3.52
C PHE A 72 -0.71 -9.55 5.01
N LEU A 73 -1.69 -10.33 5.46
CA LEU A 73 -1.76 -10.83 6.83
C LEU A 73 -1.48 -12.32 6.82
N ARG A 74 -0.57 -12.77 7.68
CA ARG A 74 -0.22 -14.19 7.83
C ARG A 74 -0.02 -14.56 9.29
N LEU A 75 -0.16 -15.85 9.61
CA LEU A 75 0.27 -16.38 10.90
C LEU A 75 1.79 -16.26 11.02
N SER A 76 2.29 -15.70 12.13
CA SER A 76 3.73 -15.44 12.32
C SER A 76 4.56 -16.71 12.38
N ARG A 77 3.99 -17.79 12.95
CA ARG A 77 4.72 -19.05 13.18
C ARG A 77 4.72 -19.93 11.93
N GLU A 78 3.57 -20.13 11.30
CA GLU A 78 3.41 -21.03 10.17
C GLU A 78 3.57 -20.32 8.82
N GLY A 79 3.55 -18.99 8.79
CA GLY A 79 3.60 -18.19 7.56
C GLY A 79 2.34 -18.29 6.71
N LEU A 80 1.26 -18.90 7.23
CA LEU A 80 0.05 -19.18 6.48
C LEU A 80 -0.77 -17.91 6.27
N GLU A 81 -1.13 -17.66 5.02
CA GLU A 81 -1.94 -16.51 4.61
C GLU A 81 -3.32 -16.50 5.26
N ILE A 82 -3.66 -15.40 5.94
CA ILE A 82 -4.96 -15.11 6.54
C ILE A 82 -5.84 -14.34 5.56
N ASN A 83 -5.34 -13.20 5.10
CA ASN A 83 -5.97 -12.42 4.06
C ASN A 83 -4.94 -11.66 3.23
N ARG A 84 -5.37 -11.26 2.04
CA ARG A 84 -4.75 -10.22 1.24
C ARG A 84 -5.72 -9.06 1.12
N GLY A 85 -5.17 -7.87 1.08
CA GLY A 85 -5.94 -6.67 0.85
C GLY A 85 -5.28 -5.77 -0.18
N ARG A 86 -6.09 -4.99 -0.87
CA ARG A 86 -5.64 -3.82 -1.63
C ARG A 86 -6.38 -2.61 -1.13
N THR A 87 -5.66 -1.51 -0.92
CA THR A 87 -6.26 -0.21 -0.64
C THR A 87 -5.83 0.80 -1.68
N GLU A 88 -6.77 1.56 -2.20
CA GLU A 88 -6.55 2.68 -3.10
C GLU A 88 -6.77 3.98 -2.35
N TRP A 89 -5.84 4.91 -2.49
CA TRP A 89 -5.83 6.17 -1.78
C TRP A 89 -5.85 7.32 -2.76
N ARG A 90 -6.63 8.35 -2.45
CA ARG A 90 -6.70 9.59 -3.24
C ARG A 90 -6.33 10.78 -2.38
N ARG A 91 -5.75 11.81 -2.99
CA ARG A 91 -5.41 13.05 -2.28
C ARG A 91 -6.66 13.67 -1.65
N LYS A 92 -6.52 14.18 -0.43
CA LYS A 92 -7.61 14.94 0.22
C LYS A 92 -7.89 16.22 -0.57
N PRO A 93 -9.15 16.65 -0.68
CA PRO A 93 -9.47 17.95 -1.28
C PRO A 93 -8.79 19.07 -0.48
N ALA A 94 -8.32 20.10 -1.18
CA ALA A 94 -7.88 21.33 -0.53
C ALA A 94 -9.07 21.93 0.25
N SER A 95 -8.83 22.27 1.52
CA SER A 95 -9.83 22.91 2.38
C SER A 95 -10.07 24.36 2.01
#